data_AF-A0A842RET3-F1
#
_entry.id   AF-A0A842RET3-F1
#
_cell.length_a   1.000
_cell.length_b   1.000
_cell.length_c   1.000
_cell.angle_alpha   90.00
_cell.angle_beta   90.00
_cell.angle_gamma   90.00
#
_symmetry.space_group_name_H-M   'P 1'
#
loop_
_entity.id
_entity.type
_entity.pdbx_description
1 polymer ?
#
loop_
_entity_poly.entity_id
_entity_poly.type
_entity_poly.pdbx_seq_one_letter_code
_entity_poly.pdbx_strand_id
1 'polypeptide(L)'
;MKLTTKLVLSVLFVNLFLSGLSYDMIQGEQTIVEEIEISNWTSIPLNKSWGKAHPSAEIGTGVAVDSLGNIFVCGWGYGNMSAFPYSDIYIHLVKFDPNLNELWNKSFQVDNFIGVKDMIIDSADNIYLAGWMRYDYQVGMSSSSTRNSFVLKFDSTGTMLWNKTREILMYEQNQAIVFDSNEDIIAACYSGGSAGQVEFIKYSKTNGDVLWNESYKASDMDIYLYDLAINSANEIFVTGSAGPLGGAPNIFTAKFDSTGNYLWNHTLTGPYWEDIGYAIDLSGTDIYIGGIRESYAPDGWMTGVLVKYNSSGHLLWNVTYDQNGMTGSVEEIRDLAITSEGSIIVCGFDQAVTNSFVAEFDTTGSFLWNYTNDIDSLNFECLALDDSNNLYVVGTVSPTGQNDDIALLAFPAPVPPQNDGGSGDDAGDDFPGAVIVTPGTITGTLQTGDNYDYYSFTANTGALIEVSLTGDPGTDFDITLFDPTQSAVISSITNTYPEELTGTAAMSGDWFVEVYRASGTGDYTLTITITEPTTTSTPPPTDTTTPPTTTTTPPTDQTSTTAQALSFLGLTWIIWAIIIGSGLLVIILIVVVVISRKKKKQ
;
A
#
# COMPACT_ATOMS: atom_id res chain seq x y z
N MET A 1 22.37 4.78 36.58
CA MET A 1 23.75 4.76 36.05
C MET A 1 23.87 3.58 35.08
N LYS A 2 23.66 3.84 33.80
CA LYS A 2 24.13 3.07 32.64
C LYS A 2 23.91 4.02 31.46
N LEU A 3 24.99 4.45 30.83
CA LEU A 3 24.96 5.23 29.59
C LEU A 3 25.34 4.24 28.49
N THR A 4 24.48 4.02 27.53
CA THR A 4 24.77 3.23 26.33
C THR A 4 25.06 4.20 25.19
N THR A 5 26.34 4.36 24.87
CA THR A 5 26.78 5.11 23.69
C THR A 5 26.86 4.14 22.52
N LYS A 6 25.92 4.19 21.57
CA LYS A 6 26.10 3.53 20.26
C LYS A 6 27.08 4.35 19.42
N LEU A 7 27.94 3.66 18.66
CA LEU A 7 28.92 4.24 17.75
C LEU A 7 28.50 3.88 16.33
N VAL A 8 28.25 4.87 15.48
CA VAL A 8 27.92 4.65 14.06
C VAL A 8 29.21 4.53 13.26
N LEU A 9 29.33 3.49 12.43
CA LEU A 9 30.47 3.28 11.54
C LEU A 9 29.97 3.10 10.10
N SER A 10 30.06 4.14 9.29
CA SER A 10 29.69 4.09 7.87
C SER A 10 30.84 3.49 7.05
N VAL A 11 30.60 2.40 6.33
CA VAL A 11 31.57 1.80 5.40
C VAL A 11 31.14 2.08 3.96
N LEU A 12 31.97 2.79 3.21
CA LEU A 12 31.78 3.04 1.78
C LEU A 12 32.58 2.01 0.97
N PHE A 13 31.91 1.18 0.15
CA PHE A 13 32.60 0.20 -0.67
C PHE A 13 33.18 0.81 -1.95
N VAL A 14 34.44 0.46 -2.26
CA VAL A 14 35.10 0.75 -3.54
C VAL A 14 35.17 -0.54 -4.34
N ASN A 15 34.46 -0.61 -5.46
CA ASN A 15 34.52 -1.74 -6.37
C ASN A 15 35.91 -1.86 -7.03
N LEU A 16 36.54 -3.03 -6.89
CA LEU A 16 37.81 -3.35 -7.52
C LEU A 16 37.70 -4.69 -8.25
N PHE A 17 37.54 -4.63 -9.57
CA PHE A 17 37.44 -5.80 -10.44
C PHE A 17 38.71 -6.65 -10.37
N LEU A 18 38.55 -7.92 -9.98
CA LEU A 18 39.56 -8.97 -10.17
C LEU A 18 38.87 -10.19 -10.78
N SER A 19 39.34 -10.57 -11.97
CA SER A 19 38.71 -11.57 -12.82
C SER A 19 39.02 -13.00 -12.38
N GLY A 20 37.98 -13.79 -12.11
CA GLY A 20 37.99 -15.25 -12.26
C GLY A 20 38.43 -16.06 -11.04
N LEU A 21 37.47 -16.38 -10.17
CA LEU A 21 37.39 -17.66 -9.46
C LEU A 21 35.92 -18.13 -9.43
N SER A 22 35.72 -19.41 -9.09
CA SER A 22 34.50 -20.18 -9.33
C SER A 22 33.30 -19.83 -8.44
N TYR A 23 32.12 -20.16 -8.98
CA TYR A 23 30.83 -20.25 -8.30
C TYR A 23 30.93 -21.06 -7.00
N ASP A 24 30.80 -20.40 -5.85
CA ASP A 24 30.25 -20.94 -4.59
C ASP A 24 30.09 -19.83 -3.53
N MET A 25 28.97 -19.87 -2.80
CA MET A 25 28.63 -19.07 -1.61
C MET A 25 28.82 -17.55 -1.68
N ILE A 26 27.82 -16.85 -2.23
CA ILE A 26 27.36 -15.59 -1.62
C ILE A 26 26.30 -15.96 -0.59
N GLN A 27 26.71 -16.15 0.67
CA GLN A 27 25.77 -15.90 1.77
C GLN A 27 25.72 -14.39 1.93
N GLY A 28 24.56 -13.79 1.66
CA GLY A 28 24.34 -12.38 1.99
C GLY A 28 24.47 -12.22 3.51
N GLU A 29 25.40 -11.40 3.96
CA GLU A 29 25.33 -10.86 5.32
C GLU A 29 23.99 -10.14 5.41
N GLN A 30 23.09 -10.62 6.28
CA GLN A 30 21.84 -9.92 6.52
C GLN A 30 22.17 -8.53 7.06
N THR A 31 21.92 -7.52 6.23
CA THR A 31 21.89 -6.14 6.67
C THR A 31 20.76 -6.05 7.68
N ILE A 32 21.11 -5.94 8.96
CA ILE A 32 20.15 -5.55 10.00
C ILE A 32 19.75 -4.11 9.66
N VAL A 33 18.70 -3.98 8.84
CA VAL A 33 17.91 -2.76 8.73
C VAL A 33 17.51 -2.40 10.16
N GLU A 34 17.70 -1.15 10.58
CA GLU A 34 17.20 -0.76 11.88
C GLU A 34 15.69 -1.03 11.90
N GLU A 35 15.25 -1.75 12.94
CA GLU A 35 13.85 -1.91 13.30
C GLU A 35 13.26 -0.50 13.36
N ILE A 36 12.59 -0.08 12.27
CA ILE A 36 11.94 1.21 12.21
C ILE A 36 10.84 1.12 13.26
N GLU A 37 10.95 1.90 14.34
CA GLU A 37 9.81 2.14 15.22
C GLU A 37 8.78 2.94 14.41
N ILE A 38 7.99 2.25 13.57
CA ILE A 38 6.92 2.87 12.78
C ILE A 38 5.79 3.18 13.77
N SER A 39 5.93 4.30 14.48
CA SER A 39 5.16 4.64 15.67
C SER A 39 3.69 4.99 15.42
N ASN A 40 3.26 4.94 14.15
CA ASN A 40 1.99 5.51 13.69
C ASN A 40 0.97 4.45 13.23
N TRP A 41 1.31 3.15 13.23
CA TRP A 41 0.32 2.10 12.97
C TRP A 41 -0.66 1.99 14.14
N THR A 42 -1.90 2.44 13.92
CA THR A 42 -2.98 2.15 14.86
C THR A 42 -3.52 0.75 14.57
N SER A 43 -2.84 -0.28 15.09
CA SER A 43 -3.41 -1.63 15.06
C SER A 43 -4.67 -1.66 15.92
N ILE A 44 -5.83 -1.67 15.25
CA ILE A 44 -7.11 -1.97 15.87
C ILE A 44 -7.30 -3.48 15.72
N PRO A 45 -6.99 -4.30 16.74
CA PRO A 45 -7.39 -5.69 16.71
C PRO A 45 -8.92 -5.74 16.70
N LEU A 46 -9.50 -6.01 15.53
CA LEU A 46 -10.92 -6.37 15.41
C LEU A 46 -11.10 -7.78 15.95
N ASN A 47 -10.89 -7.94 17.26
CA ASN A 47 -11.45 -9.01 18.09
C ASN A 47 -12.98 -8.83 18.24
N LYS A 48 -13.65 -8.54 17.11
CA LYS A 48 -15.08 -8.65 16.93
C LYS A 48 -15.31 -9.99 16.24
N SER A 49 -15.33 -11.06 17.02
CA SER A 49 -16.09 -12.24 16.62
C SER A 49 -17.49 -11.76 16.21
N TRP A 50 -17.94 -12.08 14.99
CA TRP A 50 -19.14 -11.47 14.39
C TRP A 50 -20.41 -12.07 14.98
N GLY A 51 -20.65 -11.75 16.25
CA GLY A 51 -21.63 -12.39 17.10
C GLY A 51 -23.07 -12.23 16.63
N LYS A 52 -23.55 -13.23 15.88
CA LYS A 52 -24.87 -13.83 16.10
C LYS A 52 -24.72 -15.35 16.20
N ALA A 53 -25.50 -15.95 17.08
CA ALA A 53 -25.39 -17.38 17.36
C ALA A 53 -25.61 -18.24 16.10
N HIS A 54 -24.72 -19.22 15.91
CA HIS A 54 -24.62 -20.16 14.77
C HIS A 54 -23.98 -19.52 13.53
N PRO A 55 -22.67 -19.76 13.31
CA PRO A 55 -22.14 -21.10 13.03
C PRO A 55 -21.32 -21.74 14.18
N SER A 56 -20.64 -22.86 13.88
CA SER A 56 -19.63 -23.52 14.74
C SER A 56 -18.18 -23.29 14.29
N ALA A 57 -17.98 -22.57 13.19
CA ALA A 57 -16.70 -22.06 12.68
C ALA A 57 -17.01 -21.08 11.52
N GLU A 58 -16.21 -20.03 11.38
CA GLU A 58 -16.26 -18.99 10.34
C GLU A 58 -14.85 -18.83 9.75
N ILE A 59 -14.74 -18.80 8.42
CA ILE A 59 -13.46 -18.79 7.68
C ILE A 59 -13.41 -17.56 6.77
N GLY A 60 -12.36 -16.75 6.91
CA GLY A 60 -12.16 -15.50 6.17
C GLY A 60 -11.40 -15.76 4.88
N THR A 61 -11.91 -15.28 3.76
CA THR A 61 -11.38 -15.67 2.43
C THR A 61 -11.25 -14.54 1.43
N GLY A 62 -11.69 -13.32 1.71
CA GLY A 62 -11.55 -12.22 0.77
C GLY A 62 -11.84 -10.86 1.40
N VAL A 63 -11.06 -9.86 1.01
CA VAL A 63 -11.24 -8.45 1.38
C VAL A 63 -11.12 -7.61 0.11
N ALA A 64 -11.89 -6.54 0.01
CA ALA A 64 -11.86 -5.61 -1.13
C ALA A 64 -12.36 -4.23 -0.68
N VAL A 65 -12.00 -3.18 -1.41
CA VAL A 65 -12.37 -1.79 -1.09
C VAL A 65 -13.19 -1.20 -2.25
N ASP A 66 -14.21 -0.38 -1.95
CA ASP A 66 -14.97 0.35 -2.97
C ASP A 66 -14.44 1.77 -3.24
N SER A 67 -15.00 2.44 -4.24
CA SER A 67 -14.59 3.78 -4.69
C SER A 67 -14.74 4.91 -3.66
N LEU A 68 -15.29 4.60 -2.48
CA LEU A 68 -15.46 5.51 -1.35
C LEU A 68 -14.60 5.10 -0.13
N GLY A 69 -13.66 4.17 -0.31
CA GLY A 69 -12.79 3.65 0.75
C GLY A 69 -13.50 2.69 1.73
N ASN A 70 -14.71 2.21 1.43
CA ASN A 70 -15.40 1.29 2.33
C ASN A 70 -14.83 -0.12 2.16
N ILE A 71 -14.56 -0.80 3.28
CA ILE A 71 -13.98 -2.14 3.31
C ILE A 71 -15.08 -3.18 3.27
N PHE A 72 -14.97 -4.14 2.36
CA PHE A 72 -15.80 -5.33 2.29
C PHE A 72 -14.98 -6.52 2.75
N VAL A 73 -15.59 -7.36 3.58
CA VAL A 73 -15.02 -8.64 4.03
C VAL A 73 -15.99 -9.75 3.72
N CYS A 74 -15.49 -10.81 3.09
CA CYS A 74 -16.23 -12.02 2.82
C CYS A 74 -15.59 -13.25 3.47
N GLY A 75 -16.44 -14.24 3.70
CA GLY A 75 -16.06 -15.54 4.21
C GLY A 75 -17.23 -16.49 4.20
N TRP A 76 -17.06 -17.64 4.84
CA TRP A 76 -18.11 -18.64 4.96
C TRP A 76 -18.01 -19.38 6.29
N GLY A 77 -19.16 -19.72 6.86
CA GLY A 77 -19.25 -20.41 8.14
C GLY A 77 -20.13 -21.64 8.07
N TYR A 78 -19.87 -22.60 8.96
CA TYR A 78 -20.62 -23.86 9.02
C TYR A 78 -21.08 -24.22 10.44
N GLY A 79 -22.35 -24.62 10.54
CA GLY A 79 -22.96 -25.20 11.74
C GLY A 79 -22.62 -26.67 11.92
N ASN A 80 -23.51 -27.41 12.60
CA ASN A 80 -23.20 -28.73 13.13
C ASN A 80 -22.98 -29.80 12.02
N MET A 81 -21.72 -30.15 11.77
CA MET A 81 -21.30 -31.16 10.79
C MET A 81 -21.76 -32.61 11.09
N SER A 82 -22.42 -32.88 12.23
CA SER A 82 -22.87 -34.24 12.58
C SER A 82 -24.23 -34.64 12.00
N ALA A 83 -24.95 -33.73 11.33
CA ALA A 83 -26.22 -34.01 10.66
C ALA A 83 -26.08 -33.93 9.13
N PHE A 84 -26.68 -34.90 8.42
CA PHE A 84 -26.72 -34.95 6.96
C PHE A 84 -28.19 -34.80 6.49
N PRO A 85 -28.51 -33.97 5.48
CA PRO A 85 -27.61 -33.06 4.76
C PRO A 85 -27.07 -31.93 5.65
N TYR A 86 -25.89 -31.42 5.32
CA TYR A 86 -25.31 -30.24 5.97
C TYR A 86 -26.16 -29.01 5.65
N SER A 87 -27.14 -28.68 6.49
CA SER A 87 -28.12 -27.61 6.25
C SER A 87 -27.64 -26.21 6.63
N ASP A 88 -26.48 -26.11 7.27
CA ASP A 88 -26.09 -24.96 8.09
C ASP A 88 -24.81 -24.28 7.57
N ILE A 89 -24.65 -24.12 6.26
CA ILE A 89 -23.53 -23.37 5.67
C ILE A 89 -24.02 -22.01 5.18
N TYR A 90 -23.26 -20.97 5.47
CA TYR A 90 -23.59 -19.58 5.20
C TYR A 90 -22.40 -18.87 4.54
N ILE A 91 -22.68 -17.98 3.60
CA ILE A 91 -21.76 -16.95 3.15
C ILE A 91 -21.92 -15.76 4.07
N HIS A 92 -20.83 -15.21 4.58
CA HIS A 92 -20.79 -13.96 5.33
C HIS A 92 -20.25 -12.86 4.41
N LEU A 93 -20.90 -11.69 4.43
CA LEU A 93 -20.46 -10.50 3.72
C LEU A 93 -20.73 -9.28 4.60
N VAL A 94 -19.70 -8.51 4.89
CA VAL A 94 -19.73 -7.37 5.81
C VAL A 94 -19.14 -6.16 5.11
N LYS A 95 -19.75 -4.99 5.32
CA LYS A 95 -19.24 -3.69 4.86
C LYS A 95 -18.93 -2.80 6.05
N PHE A 96 -17.75 -2.18 6.05
CA PHE A 96 -17.30 -1.18 7.00
C PHE A 96 -17.08 0.17 6.30
N ASP A 97 -17.20 1.28 7.03
CA ASP A 97 -16.69 2.57 6.57
C ASP A 97 -15.15 2.63 6.68
N PRO A 98 -14.47 3.64 6.11
CA PRO A 98 -13.01 3.79 6.23
C PRO A 98 -12.49 3.84 7.68
N ASN A 99 -13.35 4.15 8.66
CA ASN A 99 -13.04 4.20 10.09
C ASN A 99 -13.32 2.86 10.82
N LEU A 100 -13.56 1.78 10.07
CA LEU A 100 -13.87 0.42 10.57
C LEU A 100 -15.18 0.32 11.39
N ASN A 101 -16.13 1.24 11.18
CA ASN A 101 -17.49 1.10 11.69
C ASN A 101 -18.30 0.18 10.76
N GLU A 102 -18.97 -0.83 11.31
CA GLU A 102 -19.85 -1.71 10.53
C GLU A 102 -21.03 -0.90 9.97
N LEU A 103 -21.12 -0.80 8.64
CA LEU A 103 -22.25 -0.21 7.92
C LEU A 103 -23.37 -1.23 7.77
N TRP A 104 -23.02 -2.48 7.43
CA TRP A 104 -23.93 -3.61 7.44
C TRP A 104 -23.19 -4.95 7.48
N ASN A 105 -23.85 -5.95 8.05
CA ASN A 105 -23.43 -7.35 8.04
C ASN A 105 -24.60 -8.20 7.51
N LYS A 106 -24.32 -9.05 6.52
CA LYS A 106 -25.29 -9.94 5.90
C LYS A 106 -24.74 -11.37 5.85
N SER A 107 -25.65 -12.33 6.03
CA SER A 107 -25.33 -13.75 5.87
C SER A 107 -26.39 -14.40 5.00
N PHE A 108 -25.96 -15.24 4.07
CA PHE A 108 -26.82 -15.82 3.04
C PHE A 108 -26.64 -17.34 2.99
N GLN A 109 -27.75 -18.05 2.82
CA GLN A 109 -27.73 -19.46 2.42
C GLN A 109 -27.96 -19.55 0.92
N VAL A 110 -27.17 -20.40 0.27
CA VAL A 110 -27.37 -20.84 -1.12
C VAL A 110 -27.42 -22.37 -1.06
N ASP A 111 -28.39 -22.99 -1.73
CA ASP A 111 -28.61 -24.44 -1.61
C ASP A 111 -27.36 -25.25 -2.01
N ASN A 112 -26.95 -26.20 -1.17
CA ASN A 112 -25.81 -27.13 -1.34
C ASN A 112 -24.38 -26.51 -1.33
N PHE A 113 -24.25 -25.29 -0.83
CA PHE A 113 -23.00 -24.52 -0.87
C PHE A 113 -21.89 -25.03 0.09
N ILE A 114 -20.62 -24.92 -0.32
CA ILE A 114 -19.46 -24.93 0.59
C ILE A 114 -18.34 -24.05 0.01
N GLY A 115 -17.89 -23.01 0.72
CA GLY A 115 -16.65 -22.26 0.43
C GLY A 115 -16.73 -21.13 -0.62
N VAL A 116 -16.70 -19.88 -0.13
CA VAL A 116 -16.21 -18.72 -0.91
C VAL A 116 -14.68 -18.81 -0.98
N LYS A 117 -14.08 -18.25 -2.04
CA LYS A 117 -12.64 -18.17 -2.22
C LYS A 117 -12.10 -16.82 -2.62
N ASP A 118 -12.91 -16.00 -3.28
CA ASP A 118 -12.45 -14.76 -3.89
C ASP A 118 -13.59 -13.74 -3.99
N MET A 119 -13.24 -12.45 -3.93
CA MET A 119 -14.12 -11.29 -3.96
C MET A 119 -13.51 -10.12 -4.73
N ILE A 120 -14.24 -9.60 -5.71
CA ILE A 120 -13.88 -8.40 -6.47
C ILE A 120 -15.04 -7.40 -6.53
N ILE A 121 -14.74 -6.11 -6.71
CA ILE A 121 -15.71 -5.01 -6.75
C ILE A 121 -15.60 -4.26 -8.08
N ASP A 122 -16.73 -4.03 -8.77
CA ASP A 122 -16.76 -3.24 -10.02
C ASP A 122 -16.80 -1.73 -9.76
N SER A 123 -16.53 -0.90 -10.77
CA SER A 123 -16.53 0.58 -10.68
C SER A 123 -17.88 1.23 -10.36
N ALA A 124 -18.94 0.44 -10.18
CA ALA A 124 -20.23 0.86 -9.67
C ALA A 124 -20.52 0.26 -8.28
N ASP A 125 -19.45 -0.08 -7.54
CA ASP A 125 -19.40 -0.67 -6.20
C ASP A 125 -20.21 -1.97 -6.05
N ASN A 126 -20.44 -2.71 -7.14
CA ASN A 126 -21.09 -4.02 -7.05
C ASN A 126 -20.08 -5.11 -6.69
N ILE A 127 -20.50 -6.03 -5.82
CA ILE A 127 -19.64 -7.03 -5.20
C ILE A 127 -19.84 -8.36 -5.91
N TYR A 128 -18.77 -9.05 -6.24
CA TYR A 128 -18.81 -10.37 -6.87
C TYR A 128 -18.07 -11.36 -6.01
N LEU A 129 -18.67 -12.53 -5.79
CA LEU A 129 -18.06 -13.61 -5.01
C LEU A 129 -17.93 -14.87 -5.86
N ALA A 130 -16.80 -15.56 -5.73
CA ALA A 130 -16.52 -16.83 -6.40
C ALA A 130 -16.11 -17.94 -5.43
N GLY A 131 -16.19 -19.18 -5.90
CA GLY A 131 -15.84 -20.37 -5.13
C GLY A 131 -16.59 -21.61 -5.61
N TRP A 132 -16.72 -22.58 -4.72
CA TRP A 132 -17.22 -23.92 -5.03
C TRP A 132 -18.51 -24.26 -4.28
N MET A 133 -19.11 -25.39 -4.63
CA MET A 133 -20.25 -25.98 -3.92
C MET A 133 -20.26 -27.49 -4.13
N ARG A 134 -20.85 -28.24 -3.20
CA ARG A 134 -20.78 -29.71 -3.21
C ARG A 134 -21.93 -30.32 -4.02
N TYR A 135 -21.61 -31.33 -4.82
CA TYR A 135 -22.58 -32.06 -5.63
C TYR A 135 -23.64 -32.82 -4.79
N ASP A 136 -24.87 -32.83 -5.29
CA ASP A 136 -26.04 -33.55 -4.74
C ASP A 136 -25.80 -35.06 -4.62
N TYR A 137 -25.83 -35.57 -3.38
CA TYR A 137 -25.83 -37.02 -3.12
C TYR A 137 -27.23 -37.62 -3.30
N GLN A 138 -27.68 -37.79 -4.53
CA GLN A 138 -28.87 -38.59 -4.82
C GLN A 138 -28.64 -40.05 -4.41
N VAL A 139 -29.61 -40.61 -3.69
CA VAL A 139 -29.47 -41.83 -2.87
C VAL A 139 -29.12 -43.06 -3.72
N GLY A 140 -27.86 -43.48 -3.70
CA GLY A 140 -27.43 -44.80 -4.21
C GLY A 140 -26.09 -44.86 -4.94
N MET A 141 -25.42 -43.75 -5.20
CA MET A 141 -24.09 -43.74 -5.85
C MET A 141 -22.97 -43.52 -4.84
N SER A 142 -21.94 -44.37 -4.85
CA SER A 142 -20.81 -44.27 -3.92
C SER A 142 -19.89 -43.08 -4.25
N SER A 143 -19.88 -42.08 -3.37
CA SER A 143 -18.78 -41.13 -3.14
C SER A 143 -18.09 -40.55 -4.39
N SER A 144 -18.81 -39.80 -5.24
CA SER A 144 -18.19 -38.95 -6.26
C SER A 144 -17.76 -37.60 -5.67
N SER A 145 -16.47 -37.28 -5.78
CA SER A 145 -15.81 -36.08 -5.25
C SER A 145 -15.98 -34.84 -6.13
N THR A 146 -17.18 -34.63 -6.67
CA THR A 146 -17.48 -33.56 -7.63
C THR A 146 -17.98 -32.29 -6.93
N ARG A 147 -17.53 -31.13 -7.39
CA ARG A 147 -17.90 -29.81 -6.89
C ARG A 147 -18.18 -28.87 -8.06
N ASN A 148 -19.29 -28.14 -7.99
CA ASN A 148 -19.64 -27.14 -9.00
C ASN A 148 -18.97 -25.80 -8.64
N SER A 149 -18.67 -25.00 -9.65
CA SER A 149 -18.25 -23.60 -9.50
C SER A 149 -19.49 -22.70 -9.35
N PHE A 150 -19.34 -21.56 -8.70
CA PHE A 150 -20.33 -20.49 -8.73
C PHE A 150 -19.70 -19.11 -8.95
N VAL A 151 -20.52 -18.15 -9.35
CA VAL A 151 -20.28 -16.70 -9.24
C VAL A 151 -21.58 -16.03 -8.75
N LEU A 152 -21.49 -15.17 -7.74
CA LEU A 152 -22.59 -14.33 -7.24
C LEU A 152 -22.32 -12.87 -7.59
N LYS A 153 -23.37 -12.06 -7.80
CA LYS A 153 -23.29 -10.59 -7.83
C LYS A 153 -24.26 -9.99 -6.82
N PHE A 154 -23.79 -9.00 -6.06
CA PHE A 154 -24.56 -8.16 -5.17
C PHE A 154 -24.39 -6.68 -5.55
N ASP A 155 -25.38 -5.83 -5.24
CA ASP A 155 -25.17 -4.39 -5.26
C ASP A 155 -24.35 -3.91 -4.05
N SER A 156 -23.95 -2.63 -4.03
CA SER A 156 -23.19 -2.00 -2.95
C SER A 156 -23.92 -1.93 -1.59
N THR A 157 -25.22 -2.24 -1.58
CA THR A 157 -26.00 -2.41 -0.34
C THR A 157 -25.91 -3.85 0.20
N GLY A 158 -25.29 -4.77 -0.54
CA GLY A 158 -25.21 -6.20 -0.26
C GLY A 158 -26.50 -6.95 -0.65
N THR A 159 -27.25 -6.50 -1.66
CA THR A 159 -28.45 -7.20 -2.14
C THR A 159 -28.11 -8.03 -3.37
N MET A 160 -28.33 -9.34 -3.33
CA MET A 160 -27.99 -10.25 -4.44
C MET A 160 -28.81 -9.90 -5.70
N LEU A 161 -28.10 -9.56 -6.77
CA LEU A 161 -28.66 -9.22 -8.08
C LEU A 161 -28.83 -10.48 -8.95
N TRP A 162 -27.83 -11.36 -8.95
CA TRP A 162 -27.90 -12.66 -9.61
C TRP A 162 -26.92 -13.67 -8.98
N ASN A 163 -27.16 -14.94 -9.24
CA ASN A 163 -26.22 -16.04 -8.99
C ASN A 163 -26.12 -16.92 -10.23
N LYS A 164 -24.95 -17.53 -10.44
CA LYS A 164 -24.66 -18.46 -11.51
C LYS A 164 -23.89 -19.64 -10.93
N THR A 165 -24.28 -20.84 -11.33
CA THR A 165 -23.61 -22.09 -10.94
C THR A 165 -23.28 -22.88 -12.19
N ARG A 166 -22.16 -23.61 -12.19
CA ARG A 166 -21.73 -24.43 -13.32
C ARG A 166 -21.21 -25.77 -12.84
N GLU A 167 -21.75 -26.84 -13.40
CA GLU A 167 -21.24 -28.19 -13.17
C GLU A 167 -19.83 -28.33 -13.77
N ILE A 168 -18.85 -28.55 -12.90
CA ILE A 168 -17.44 -28.74 -13.25
C ILE A 168 -16.97 -29.95 -12.44
N LEU A 169 -15.99 -30.71 -12.96
CA LEU A 169 -15.38 -31.80 -12.21
C LEU A 169 -14.19 -31.26 -11.38
N MET A 170 -14.47 -30.35 -10.44
CA MET A 170 -13.47 -29.79 -9.53
C MET A 170 -13.22 -30.77 -8.37
N TYR A 171 -11.96 -31.15 -8.16
CA TYR A 171 -11.53 -31.95 -7.00
C TYR A 171 -10.91 -31.07 -5.91
N GLU A 172 -10.32 -29.93 -6.31
CA GLU A 172 -9.89 -28.88 -5.40
C GLU A 172 -10.92 -27.77 -5.19
N GLN A 173 -10.64 -26.93 -4.21
CA GLN A 173 -11.54 -25.88 -3.70
C GLN A 173 -11.29 -24.52 -4.35
N ASN A 174 -10.31 -24.43 -5.25
CA ASN A 174 -9.77 -23.15 -5.71
C ASN A 174 -10.50 -22.64 -6.95
N GLN A 175 -10.89 -21.37 -6.88
CA GLN A 175 -11.38 -20.56 -7.99
C GLN A 175 -11.06 -19.10 -7.67
N ALA A 176 -10.51 -18.39 -8.65
CA ALA A 176 -10.35 -16.94 -8.63
C ALA A 176 -11.17 -16.29 -9.76
N ILE A 177 -11.40 -14.98 -9.67
CA ILE A 177 -12.14 -14.14 -10.59
C ILE A 177 -11.45 -12.79 -10.79
N VAL A 178 -11.42 -12.29 -12.02
CA VAL A 178 -11.03 -10.90 -12.33
C VAL A 178 -12.01 -10.27 -13.31
N PHE A 179 -11.93 -8.96 -13.45
CA PHE A 179 -12.59 -8.20 -14.49
C PHE A 179 -11.70 -8.05 -15.72
N ASP A 180 -12.28 -8.20 -16.92
CA ASP A 180 -11.68 -7.61 -18.11
C ASP A 180 -11.92 -6.08 -18.16
N SER A 181 -11.32 -5.38 -19.13
CA SER A 181 -11.56 -3.93 -19.33
C SER A 181 -13.00 -3.51 -19.67
N ASN A 182 -13.95 -4.44 -19.84
CA ASN A 182 -15.39 -4.15 -19.92
C ASN A 182 -16.12 -4.44 -18.59
N GLU A 183 -15.41 -4.90 -17.56
CA GLU A 183 -15.88 -5.48 -16.29
C GLU A 183 -16.70 -6.76 -16.45
N ASP A 184 -16.57 -7.47 -17.57
CA ASP A 184 -17.07 -8.84 -17.66
C ASP A 184 -16.12 -9.78 -16.87
N ILE A 185 -16.70 -10.72 -16.15
CA ILE A 185 -16.01 -11.52 -15.12
C ILE A 185 -15.36 -12.73 -15.76
N ILE A 186 -14.04 -12.87 -15.62
CA ILE A 186 -13.28 -14.06 -16.01
C ILE A 186 -13.01 -14.86 -14.75
N ALA A 187 -13.66 -16.02 -14.61
CA ALA A 187 -13.35 -17.00 -13.58
C ALA A 187 -12.36 -18.03 -14.11
N ALA A 188 -11.42 -18.47 -13.29
CA ALA A 188 -10.64 -19.69 -13.55
C ALA A 188 -10.69 -20.64 -12.35
N CYS A 189 -10.70 -21.94 -12.63
CA CYS A 189 -10.68 -22.96 -11.59
C CYS A 189 -9.96 -24.24 -12.04
N TYR A 190 -9.55 -25.05 -11.05
CA TYR A 190 -9.08 -26.41 -11.28
C TYR A 190 -10.22 -27.34 -11.75
N SER A 191 -9.96 -28.21 -12.73
CA SER A 191 -10.87 -29.31 -13.10
C SER A 191 -10.12 -30.56 -13.57
N GLY A 192 -10.76 -31.74 -13.55
CA GLY A 192 -10.35 -32.87 -14.41
C GLY A 192 -9.88 -34.17 -13.74
N GLY A 193 -9.82 -34.27 -12.40
CA GLY A 193 -9.44 -35.52 -11.72
C GLY A 193 -7.94 -35.81 -11.82
N SER A 194 -7.55 -37.07 -12.03
CA SER A 194 -6.13 -37.52 -11.92
C SER A 194 -5.18 -37.04 -13.04
N ALA A 195 -5.50 -35.92 -13.68
CA ALA A 195 -4.69 -35.17 -14.63
C ALA A 195 -5.40 -33.82 -14.85
N GLY A 196 -5.19 -32.88 -13.93
CA GLY A 196 -5.85 -31.59 -13.86
C GLY A 196 -5.64 -30.69 -15.07
N GLN A 197 -6.55 -29.74 -15.22
CA GLN A 197 -6.55 -28.71 -16.24
C GLN A 197 -7.15 -27.42 -15.67
N VAL A 198 -6.73 -26.28 -16.22
CA VAL A 198 -7.35 -24.98 -15.94
C VAL A 198 -8.61 -24.87 -16.80
N GLU A 199 -9.75 -24.56 -16.19
CA GLU A 199 -10.99 -24.20 -16.88
C GLU A 199 -11.21 -22.69 -16.70
N PHE A 200 -11.40 -21.96 -17.79
CA PHE A 200 -11.74 -20.54 -17.81
C PHE A 200 -13.20 -20.35 -18.23
N ILE A 201 -13.90 -19.41 -17.61
CA ILE A 201 -15.28 -19.06 -17.93
C ILE A 201 -15.44 -17.55 -17.85
N LYS A 202 -15.88 -16.93 -18.95
CA LYS A 202 -16.23 -15.50 -18.95
C LYS A 202 -17.74 -15.32 -18.84
N TYR A 203 -18.18 -14.52 -17.89
CA TYR A 203 -19.57 -14.17 -17.61
C TYR A 203 -19.82 -12.69 -17.92
N SER A 204 -20.98 -12.36 -18.50
CA SER A 204 -21.35 -10.95 -18.73
C SER A 204 -21.71 -10.26 -17.42
N LYS A 205 -21.19 -9.05 -17.18
CA LYS A 205 -21.49 -8.25 -15.97
C LYS A 205 -22.96 -7.87 -15.81
N THR A 206 -23.68 -7.82 -16.93
CA THR A 206 -25.08 -7.36 -16.96
C THR A 206 -26.04 -8.40 -16.37
N ASN A 207 -25.82 -9.68 -16.65
CA ASN A 207 -26.78 -10.74 -16.33
C ASN A 207 -26.15 -12.10 -15.97
N GLY A 208 -24.82 -12.19 -15.91
CA GLY A 208 -24.05 -13.40 -15.63
C GLY A 208 -24.17 -14.47 -16.72
N ASP A 209 -24.55 -14.15 -17.96
CA ASP A 209 -24.57 -15.15 -19.04
C ASP A 209 -23.15 -15.49 -19.50
N VAL A 210 -22.89 -16.76 -19.78
CA VAL A 210 -21.57 -17.21 -20.26
C VAL A 210 -21.32 -16.67 -21.67
N LEU A 211 -20.25 -15.88 -21.81
CA LEU A 211 -19.79 -15.31 -23.07
C LEU A 211 -18.88 -16.29 -23.83
N TRP A 212 -17.96 -16.93 -23.10
CA TRP A 212 -17.14 -18.04 -23.58
C TRP A 212 -16.65 -18.90 -22.41
N ASN A 213 -16.22 -20.11 -22.70
CA ASN A 213 -15.47 -20.95 -21.76
C ASN A 213 -14.38 -21.69 -22.54
N GLU A 214 -13.20 -21.84 -21.95
CA GLU A 214 -12.06 -22.55 -22.54
C GLU A 214 -11.39 -23.42 -21.48
N SER A 215 -10.56 -24.37 -21.92
CA SER A 215 -9.74 -25.15 -20.98
C SER A 215 -8.34 -25.41 -21.50
N TYR A 216 -7.38 -25.40 -20.57
CA TYR A 216 -5.98 -25.66 -20.84
C TYR A 216 -5.46 -26.80 -20.00
N LYS A 217 -4.90 -27.80 -20.69
CA LYS A 217 -4.25 -28.96 -20.10
C LYS A 217 -2.83 -29.08 -20.62
N ALA A 218 -1.85 -29.12 -19.72
CA ALA A 218 -0.51 -29.51 -20.10
C ALA A 218 -0.45 -31.02 -20.38
N SER A 219 0.30 -31.42 -21.41
CA SER A 219 0.66 -32.81 -21.60
C SER A 219 1.57 -33.28 -20.47
N ASP A 220 1.18 -34.39 -19.81
CA ASP A 220 1.96 -35.11 -18.80
C ASP A 220 2.16 -34.42 -17.44
N MET A 221 1.44 -33.32 -17.15
CA MET A 221 1.41 -32.69 -15.83
C MET A 221 0.00 -32.66 -15.22
N ASP A 222 -0.06 -32.72 -13.89
CA ASP A 222 -1.21 -32.26 -13.09
C ASP A 222 -1.00 -30.76 -12.82
N ILE A 223 -2.04 -29.94 -12.97
CA ILE A 223 -1.99 -28.48 -12.74
C ILE A 223 -3.04 -28.14 -11.69
N TYR A 224 -2.61 -27.50 -10.60
CA TYR A 224 -3.47 -26.90 -9.59
C TYR A 224 -3.44 -25.39 -9.76
N LEU A 225 -4.59 -24.79 -10.05
CA LEU A 225 -4.77 -23.33 -10.04
C LEU A 225 -5.01 -22.86 -8.60
N TYR A 226 -4.41 -21.72 -8.23
CA TYR A 226 -4.77 -21.01 -7.01
C TYR A 226 -5.36 -19.63 -7.33
N ASP A 227 -4.69 -18.86 -8.20
CA ASP A 227 -5.04 -17.46 -8.45
C ASP A 227 -4.76 -17.02 -9.90
N LEU A 228 -5.33 -15.88 -10.32
CA LEU A 228 -5.22 -15.31 -11.67
C LEU A 228 -5.23 -13.78 -11.69
N ALA A 229 -4.44 -13.19 -12.58
CA ALA A 229 -4.38 -11.75 -12.82
C ALA A 229 -4.57 -11.42 -14.31
N ILE A 230 -4.85 -10.16 -14.64
CA ILE A 230 -5.10 -9.72 -16.02
C ILE A 230 -4.47 -8.36 -16.29
N ASN A 231 -3.85 -8.19 -17.45
CA ASN A 231 -3.25 -6.90 -17.82
C ASN A 231 -4.22 -6.02 -18.62
N SER A 232 -3.80 -4.78 -18.90
CA SER A 232 -4.57 -3.79 -19.68
C SER A 232 -4.84 -4.17 -21.15
N ALA A 233 -4.23 -5.26 -21.66
CA ALA A 233 -4.56 -5.85 -22.96
C ALA A 233 -5.57 -7.02 -22.85
N ASN A 234 -6.14 -7.24 -21.66
CA ASN A 234 -6.95 -8.38 -21.26
C ASN A 234 -6.22 -9.74 -21.38
N GLU A 235 -4.88 -9.78 -21.42
CA GLU A 235 -4.14 -11.06 -21.39
C GLU A 235 -4.18 -11.63 -19.97
N ILE A 236 -4.55 -12.90 -19.85
CA ILE A 236 -4.79 -13.57 -18.56
C ILE A 236 -3.51 -14.26 -18.12
N PHE A 237 -3.12 -14.07 -16.86
CA PHE A 237 -2.01 -14.73 -16.20
C PHE A 237 -2.58 -15.58 -15.07
N VAL A 238 -1.99 -16.75 -14.82
CA VAL A 238 -2.39 -17.63 -13.72
C VAL A 238 -1.20 -18.13 -12.96
N THR A 239 -1.41 -18.42 -11.68
CA THR A 239 -0.43 -19.10 -10.83
C THR A 239 -1.00 -20.33 -10.13
N GLY A 240 -0.10 -21.15 -9.61
CA GLY A 240 -0.44 -22.36 -8.88
C GLY A 240 0.74 -23.31 -8.74
N SER A 241 0.45 -24.61 -8.77
CA SER A 241 1.46 -25.67 -8.82
C SER A 241 1.25 -26.60 -10.01
N ALA A 242 2.33 -27.09 -10.61
CA ALA A 242 2.28 -28.13 -11.64
C ALA A 242 3.40 -29.15 -11.50
N GLY A 243 3.07 -30.42 -11.64
CA GLY A 243 4.00 -31.53 -11.46
C GLY A 243 3.72 -32.70 -12.41
N PRO A 244 4.71 -33.59 -12.64
CA PRO A 244 4.46 -34.83 -13.36
C PRO A 244 3.42 -35.66 -12.60
N LEU A 245 2.57 -36.42 -13.32
CA LEU A 245 1.49 -37.20 -12.70
C LEU A 245 2.00 -38.13 -11.57
N GLY A 246 1.68 -37.80 -10.32
CA GLY A 246 2.11 -38.54 -9.12
C GLY A 246 3.50 -38.21 -8.59
N GLY A 247 4.12 -37.10 -9.02
CA GLY A 247 5.33 -36.52 -8.44
C GLY A 247 5.06 -35.18 -7.74
N ALA A 248 6.09 -34.59 -7.13
CA ALA A 248 6.00 -33.29 -6.48
C ALA A 248 5.76 -32.17 -7.52
N PRO A 249 4.75 -31.30 -7.33
CA PRO A 249 4.53 -30.14 -8.18
C PRO A 249 5.44 -28.98 -7.80
N ASN A 250 5.52 -28.01 -8.70
CA ASN A 250 6.44 -26.88 -8.66
C ASN A 250 5.64 -25.61 -8.99
N ILE A 251 6.10 -24.42 -8.59
CA ILE A 251 5.37 -23.17 -8.88
C ILE A 251 5.15 -23.05 -10.39
N PHE A 252 3.89 -22.98 -10.79
CA PHE A 252 3.45 -22.90 -12.18
C PHE A 252 2.93 -21.51 -12.46
N THR A 253 3.42 -20.89 -13.53
CA THR A 253 2.91 -19.61 -14.03
C THR A 253 2.62 -19.75 -15.52
N ALA A 254 1.44 -19.35 -15.97
CA ALA A 254 1.08 -19.41 -17.38
C ALA A 254 0.35 -18.14 -17.85
N LYS A 255 0.46 -17.89 -19.16
CA LYS A 255 -0.18 -16.76 -19.84
C LYS A 255 -1.08 -17.23 -20.98
N PHE A 256 -2.21 -16.56 -21.10
CA PHE A 256 -3.24 -16.78 -22.10
C PHE A 256 -3.62 -15.45 -22.78
N ASP A 257 -4.19 -15.51 -23.97
CA ASP A 257 -4.80 -14.34 -24.59
C ASP A 257 -6.16 -13.99 -23.95
N SER A 258 -6.75 -12.87 -24.39
CA SER A 258 -8.03 -12.36 -23.88
C SER A 258 -9.27 -13.19 -24.22
N THR A 259 -9.07 -14.33 -24.88
CA THR A 259 -10.09 -15.36 -25.14
C THR A 259 -9.77 -16.70 -24.48
N GLY A 260 -8.72 -16.79 -23.67
CA GLY A 260 -8.32 -18.00 -22.95
C GLY A 260 -7.41 -18.95 -23.74
N ASN A 261 -6.90 -18.57 -24.92
CA ASN A 261 -5.95 -19.43 -25.65
C ASN A 261 -4.56 -19.36 -25.01
N TYR A 262 -3.93 -20.53 -24.85
CA TYR A 262 -2.57 -20.65 -24.31
C TYR A 262 -1.51 -19.91 -25.14
N LEU A 263 -0.67 -19.13 -24.46
CA LEU A 263 0.50 -18.45 -25.05
C LEU A 263 1.82 -19.08 -24.56
N TRP A 264 2.04 -19.15 -23.25
CA TRP A 264 3.23 -19.76 -22.64
C TRP A 264 2.96 -20.26 -21.21
N ASN A 265 3.82 -21.16 -20.72
CA ASN A 265 3.94 -21.47 -19.29
C ASN A 265 5.41 -21.58 -18.87
N HIS A 266 5.66 -21.43 -17.58
CA HIS A 266 6.92 -21.69 -16.90
C HIS A 266 6.66 -22.41 -15.58
N THR A 267 7.61 -23.25 -15.18
CA THR A 267 7.65 -23.91 -13.88
C THR A 267 8.95 -23.53 -13.18
N LEU A 268 8.89 -22.99 -11.96
CA LEU A 268 10.06 -22.76 -11.12
C LEU A 268 10.27 -23.98 -10.22
N THR A 269 11.31 -24.77 -10.52
CA THR A 269 11.54 -26.09 -9.90
C THR A 269 12.38 -26.01 -8.62
N GLY A 270 11.82 -26.52 -7.53
CA GLY A 270 12.51 -26.80 -6.26
C GLY A 270 13.23 -28.17 -6.23
N PRO A 271 13.99 -28.45 -5.16
CA PRO A 271 14.86 -29.62 -5.11
C PRO A 271 14.19 -30.95 -4.70
N TYR A 272 13.16 -30.96 -3.84
CA TYR A 272 12.56 -32.23 -3.34
C TYR A 272 11.03 -32.23 -3.18
N TRP A 273 10.42 -31.21 -2.56
CA TRP A 273 8.98 -31.19 -2.21
C TRP A 273 8.11 -30.34 -3.14
N GLU A 274 6.84 -30.16 -2.75
CA GLU A 274 5.83 -29.38 -3.46
C GLU A 274 6.11 -27.88 -3.34
N ASP A 275 6.34 -27.17 -4.44
CA ASP A 275 6.32 -25.70 -4.45
C ASP A 275 4.98 -25.21 -5.05
N ILE A 276 4.36 -24.19 -4.45
CA ILE A 276 3.05 -23.66 -4.85
C ILE A 276 3.12 -22.14 -4.93
N GLY A 277 2.70 -21.56 -6.06
CA GLY A 277 2.31 -20.15 -6.13
C GLY A 277 0.87 -20.00 -5.67
N TYR A 278 0.63 -19.24 -4.60
CA TYR A 278 -0.71 -19.01 -4.07
C TYR A 278 -1.38 -17.78 -4.67
N ALA A 279 -0.63 -16.71 -4.92
CA ALA A 279 -1.17 -15.43 -5.41
C ALA A 279 -0.32 -14.83 -6.55
N ILE A 280 -0.95 -14.03 -7.41
CA ILE A 280 -0.35 -13.36 -8.56
C ILE A 280 -0.87 -11.94 -8.74
N ASP A 281 0.05 -10.97 -8.86
CA ASP A 281 -0.29 -9.58 -9.23
C ASP A 281 0.68 -9.04 -10.30
N LEU A 282 0.29 -7.95 -10.96
CA LEU A 282 0.94 -7.38 -12.14
C LEU A 282 1.23 -5.89 -11.95
N SER A 283 2.48 -5.49 -12.22
CA SER A 283 2.85 -4.07 -12.29
C SER A 283 3.37 -3.72 -13.68
N GLY A 284 2.53 -3.09 -14.49
CA GLY A 284 2.85 -2.71 -15.87
C GLY A 284 3.12 -3.92 -16.77
N THR A 285 4.39 -4.31 -16.91
CA THR A 285 4.82 -5.50 -17.67
C THR A 285 5.39 -6.61 -16.80
N ASP A 286 5.53 -6.40 -15.50
CA ASP A 286 6.12 -7.35 -14.59
C ASP A 286 5.05 -8.17 -13.87
N ILE A 287 5.40 -9.41 -13.54
CA ILE A 287 4.51 -10.42 -12.95
C ILE A 287 5.13 -10.85 -11.62
N TYR A 288 4.36 -10.80 -10.55
CA TYR A 288 4.79 -11.16 -9.20
C TYR A 288 4.00 -12.37 -8.72
N ILE A 289 4.70 -13.40 -8.22
CA ILE A 289 4.07 -14.59 -7.63
C ILE A 289 4.49 -14.69 -6.17
N GLY A 290 3.50 -14.80 -5.29
CA GLY A 290 3.66 -15.12 -3.87
C GLY A 290 3.29 -16.58 -3.63
N GLY A 291 3.99 -17.25 -2.73
CA GLY A 291 3.67 -18.63 -2.39
C GLY A 291 4.67 -19.27 -1.44
N ILE A 292 4.81 -20.59 -1.58
CA ILE A 292 5.75 -21.42 -0.82
C ILE A 292 6.69 -22.19 -1.73
N ARG A 293 7.90 -22.41 -1.22
CA ARG A 293 8.88 -23.30 -1.82
C ARG A 293 9.71 -23.99 -0.76
N GLU A 294 10.36 -25.08 -1.13
CA GLU A 294 11.38 -25.66 -0.28
C GLU A 294 12.65 -24.77 -0.21
N SER A 295 13.16 -24.58 1.00
CA SER A 295 14.44 -23.91 1.26
C SER A 295 15.61 -24.86 1.00
N TYR A 296 16.74 -24.33 0.53
CA TYR A 296 18.00 -25.09 0.39
C TYR A 296 18.71 -25.34 1.75
N ALA A 297 18.03 -25.15 2.87
CA ALA A 297 18.59 -25.39 4.20
C ALA A 297 18.80 -26.91 4.42
N PRO A 298 19.76 -27.33 5.28
CA PRO A 298 20.10 -28.75 5.46
C PRO A 298 18.98 -29.65 6.01
N ASP A 299 17.85 -29.06 6.39
CA ASP A 299 16.69 -29.67 7.02
C ASP A 299 15.40 -29.63 6.17
N GLY A 300 15.41 -28.94 5.02
CA GLY A 300 14.39 -29.11 3.97
C GLY A 300 13.00 -28.56 4.27
N TRP A 301 12.90 -27.48 5.06
CA TRP A 301 11.62 -26.84 5.37
C TRP A 301 11.17 -25.89 4.27
N MET A 302 9.86 -25.69 4.20
CA MET A 302 9.23 -24.78 3.26
C MET A 302 9.32 -23.34 3.79
N THR A 303 9.46 -22.37 2.91
CA THR A 303 9.56 -20.95 3.25
C THR A 303 8.81 -20.12 2.22
N GLY A 304 8.39 -18.92 2.62
CA GLY A 304 7.68 -18.00 1.75
C GLY A 304 8.57 -17.64 0.55
N VAL A 305 7.98 -17.46 -0.63
CA VAL A 305 8.72 -16.99 -1.80
C VAL A 305 7.96 -15.91 -2.55
N LEU A 306 8.70 -14.86 -2.89
CA LEU A 306 8.29 -13.89 -3.88
C LEU A 306 9.13 -14.09 -5.15
N VAL A 307 8.45 -14.26 -6.30
CA VAL A 307 9.07 -14.49 -7.61
C VAL A 307 8.66 -13.37 -8.55
N LYS A 308 9.62 -12.80 -9.29
CA LYS A 308 9.35 -11.80 -10.31
C LYS A 308 9.72 -12.30 -11.70
N TYR A 309 8.77 -12.24 -12.64
CA TYR A 309 8.99 -12.45 -14.07
C TYR A 309 8.74 -11.15 -14.85
N ASN A 310 9.29 -11.06 -16.06
CA ASN A 310 8.82 -10.09 -17.05
C ASN A 310 7.63 -10.65 -17.87
N SER A 311 7.00 -9.80 -18.67
CA SER A 311 5.84 -10.12 -19.54
C SER A 311 6.04 -11.29 -20.54
N SER A 312 7.28 -11.71 -20.76
CA SER A 312 7.65 -12.85 -21.60
C SER A 312 7.92 -14.13 -20.80
N GLY A 313 7.69 -14.12 -19.48
CA GLY A 313 7.90 -15.26 -18.59
C GLY A 313 9.35 -15.51 -18.19
N HIS A 314 10.29 -14.59 -18.49
CA HIS A 314 11.68 -14.72 -18.04
C HIS A 314 11.80 -14.27 -16.58
N LEU A 315 12.26 -15.19 -15.73
CA LEU A 315 12.57 -14.94 -14.32
C LEU A 315 13.59 -13.80 -14.20
N LEU A 316 13.23 -12.74 -13.48
CA LEU A 316 14.11 -11.62 -13.16
C LEU A 316 14.82 -11.86 -11.82
N TRP A 317 14.05 -12.23 -10.79
CA TRP A 317 14.55 -12.62 -9.48
C TRP A 317 13.55 -13.49 -8.73
N ASN A 318 14.01 -14.20 -7.70
CA ASN A 318 13.17 -14.74 -6.63
C ASN A 318 13.88 -14.54 -5.30
N VAL A 319 13.11 -14.29 -4.24
CA VAL A 319 13.60 -14.12 -2.86
C VAL A 319 12.78 -14.99 -1.93
N THR A 320 13.43 -15.61 -0.95
CA THR A 320 12.77 -16.37 0.12
C THR A 320 12.53 -15.46 1.32
N TYR A 321 11.34 -15.54 1.90
CA TYR A 321 10.98 -14.88 3.14
C TYR A 321 10.95 -15.89 4.29
N ASP A 322 12.07 -15.98 5.00
CA ASP A 322 12.22 -16.64 6.29
C ASP A 322 12.34 -15.54 7.35
N GLN A 323 11.30 -15.36 8.16
CA GLN A 323 11.26 -14.32 9.18
C GLN A 323 12.22 -14.62 10.34
N ASN A 324 12.36 -15.91 10.66
CA ASN A 324 12.81 -16.34 11.98
C ASN A 324 14.24 -16.91 11.96
N GLY A 325 14.76 -17.32 10.81
CA GLY A 325 15.98 -18.13 10.70
C GLY A 325 15.88 -19.44 11.48
N MET A 326 14.65 -19.88 11.80
CA MET A 326 14.39 -20.96 12.75
C MET A 326 14.18 -22.26 11.98
N THR A 327 15.02 -23.25 12.30
CA THR A 327 14.89 -24.62 11.78
C THR A 327 13.53 -25.22 12.16
N GLY A 328 12.61 -25.31 11.20
CA GLY A 328 11.30 -25.95 11.39
C GLY A 328 10.06 -25.09 11.17
N SER A 329 10.17 -23.82 10.78
CA SER A 329 9.02 -23.01 10.36
C SER A 329 8.54 -23.36 8.94
N VAL A 330 7.29 -22.99 8.65
CA VAL A 330 6.73 -23.01 7.28
C VAL A 330 5.96 -21.71 7.09
N GLU A 331 6.64 -20.70 6.57
CA GLU A 331 5.98 -19.45 6.17
C GLU A 331 5.26 -19.63 4.83
N GLU A 332 3.96 -19.36 4.79
CA GLU A 332 3.19 -19.27 3.54
C GLU A 332 2.92 -17.81 3.18
N ILE A 333 3.35 -17.34 2.00
CA ILE A 333 2.80 -16.12 1.41
C ILE A 333 1.49 -16.50 0.74
N ARG A 334 0.37 -16.08 1.33
CA ARG A 334 -0.98 -16.47 0.91
C ARG A 334 -1.56 -15.53 -0.14
N ASP A 335 -1.25 -14.24 0.00
CA ASP A 335 -1.72 -13.18 -0.90
C ASP A 335 -0.67 -12.06 -1.06
N LEU A 336 -0.77 -11.29 -2.14
CA LEU A 336 0.10 -10.16 -2.45
C LEU A 336 -0.61 -9.06 -3.25
N ALA A 337 -0.18 -7.81 -3.07
CA ALA A 337 -0.56 -6.70 -3.94
C ALA A 337 0.63 -5.78 -4.19
N ILE A 338 0.62 -5.11 -5.34
CA ILE A 338 1.61 -4.08 -5.67
C ILE A 338 1.05 -2.69 -5.37
N THR A 339 1.82 -1.87 -4.64
CA THR A 339 1.46 -0.47 -4.36
C THR A 339 1.57 0.40 -5.61
N SER A 340 1.00 1.62 -5.58
CA SER A 340 1.08 2.57 -6.70
C SER A 340 2.54 2.91 -7.11
N GLU A 341 3.47 2.81 -6.17
CA GLU A 341 4.90 3.10 -6.31
C GLU A 341 5.71 1.87 -6.76
N GLY A 342 5.09 0.68 -6.79
CA GLY A 342 5.70 -0.58 -7.19
C GLY A 342 6.30 -1.41 -6.05
N SER A 343 6.10 -1.04 -4.79
CA SER A 343 6.43 -1.92 -3.64
C SER A 343 5.53 -3.14 -3.65
N ILE A 344 6.02 -4.27 -3.16
CA ILE A 344 5.27 -5.51 -3.04
C ILE A 344 4.90 -5.74 -1.58
N ILE A 345 3.61 -5.71 -1.27
CA ILE A 345 3.07 -6.10 0.03
C ILE A 345 2.59 -7.54 -0.06
N VAL A 346 2.91 -8.35 0.94
CA VAL A 346 2.47 -9.75 1.07
C VAL A 346 1.83 -9.98 2.43
N CYS A 347 0.87 -10.91 2.52
CA CYS A 347 0.37 -11.43 3.79
C CYS A 347 0.45 -12.96 3.86
N GLY A 348 0.49 -13.49 5.07
CA GLY A 348 0.67 -14.92 5.27
C GLY A 348 0.71 -15.36 6.73
N PHE A 349 1.13 -16.60 6.96
CA PHE A 349 1.31 -17.17 8.29
C PHE A 349 2.45 -18.19 8.34
N ASP A 350 3.02 -18.40 9.53
CA ASP A 350 3.96 -19.47 9.84
C ASP A 350 3.23 -20.63 10.54
N GLN A 351 3.16 -21.80 9.89
CA GLN A 351 2.48 -22.98 10.43
C GLN A 351 3.07 -23.48 11.76
N ALA A 352 4.35 -23.24 12.03
CA ALA A 352 5.04 -23.85 13.17
C ALA A 352 4.84 -23.08 14.49
N VAL A 353 4.66 -21.76 14.40
CA VAL A 353 4.42 -20.88 15.56
C VAL A 353 3.03 -20.26 15.58
N THR A 354 2.21 -20.47 14.55
CA THR A 354 0.84 -19.94 14.40
C THR A 354 0.73 -18.41 14.40
N ASN A 355 1.81 -17.74 13.99
CA ASN A 355 1.84 -16.29 13.84
C ASN A 355 1.51 -15.90 12.41
N SER A 356 0.65 -14.90 12.23
CA SER A 356 0.41 -14.26 10.94
C SER A 356 1.29 -13.04 10.71
N PHE A 357 1.73 -12.85 9.47
CA PHE A 357 2.63 -11.78 9.05
C PHE A 357 2.09 -10.97 7.87
N VAL A 358 2.48 -9.69 7.86
CA VAL A 358 2.51 -8.83 6.67
C VAL A 358 3.97 -8.46 6.43
N ALA A 359 4.44 -8.39 5.18
CA ALA A 359 5.76 -7.86 4.85
C ALA A 359 5.72 -7.01 3.57
N GLU A 360 6.59 -6.01 3.50
CA GLU A 360 6.80 -5.20 2.29
C GLU A 360 8.22 -5.39 1.74
N PHE A 361 8.32 -5.42 0.41
CA PHE A 361 9.56 -5.51 -0.36
C PHE A 361 9.62 -4.42 -1.41
N ASP A 362 10.81 -3.92 -1.73
CA ASP A 362 11.00 -3.01 -2.86
C ASP A 362 10.91 -3.72 -4.22
N THR A 363 10.88 -2.94 -5.30
CA THR A 363 10.87 -3.42 -6.70
C THR A 363 12.03 -4.36 -7.09
N THR A 364 13.09 -4.46 -6.27
CA THR A 364 14.25 -5.34 -6.43
C THR A 364 14.11 -6.67 -5.67
N GLY A 365 13.07 -6.81 -4.84
CA GLY A 365 12.86 -7.94 -3.93
C GLY A 365 13.61 -7.77 -2.59
N SER A 366 14.12 -6.57 -2.29
CA SER A 366 14.76 -6.31 -1.00
C SER A 366 13.70 -6.05 0.07
N PHE A 367 13.80 -6.75 1.20
CA PHE A 367 12.90 -6.58 2.35
C PHE A 367 12.97 -5.15 2.92
N LEU A 368 11.80 -4.55 3.19
CA LEU A 368 11.67 -3.22 3.77
C LEU A 368 11.24 -3.28 5.25
N TRP A 369 10.10 -3.91 5.54
CA TRP A 369 9.57 -4.08 6.90
C TRP A 369 8.61 -5.28 6.97
N ASN A 370 8.31 -5.73 8.19
CA ASN A 370 7.21 -6.65 8.47
C ASN A 370 6.41 -6.22 9.70
N TYR A 371 5.19 -6.76 9.77
CA TYR A 371 4.37 -6.82 10.97
C TYR A 371 4.07 -8.28 11.26
N THR A 372 4.28 -8.71 12.49
CA THR A 372 3.71 -9.96 13.02
C THR A 372 2.84 -9.67 14.22
N ASN A 373 1.83 -10.52 14.40
CA ASN A 373 1.00 -10.53 15.58
C ASN A 373 1.20 -11.82 16.39
N ASP A 374 1.06 -11.70 17.71
CA ASP A 374 1.01 -12.80 18.66
C ASP A 374 -0.47 -13.23 18.93
N ILE A 375 -1.37 -13.12 17.95
CA ILE A 375 -2.75 -13.60 18.11
C ILE A 375 -2.74 -15.11 17.83
N ASP A 376 -2.75 -15.90 18.91
CA ASP A 376 -2.77 -17.37 18.87
C ASP A 376 -3.71 -17.89 17.77
N SER A 377 -3.16 -18.64 16.83
CA SER A 377 -3.89 -19.29 15.73
C SER A 377 -4.63 -18.35 14.76
N LEU A 378 -4.13 -17.14 14.52
CA LEU A 378 -4.56 -16.30 13.40
C LEU A 378 -3.76 -16.64 12.14
N ASN A 379 -4.45 -16.94 11.04
CA ASN A 379 -3.93 -17.16 9.70
C ASN A 379 -4.48 -16.09 8.73
N PHE A 380 -3.64 -15.21 8.17
CA PHE A 380 -4.03 -14.32 7.08
C PHE A 380 -4.13 -15.09 5.76
N GLU A 381 -5.18 -14.80 4.99
CA GLU A 381 -5.53 -15.54 3.77
C GLU A 381 -5.65 -14.64 2.54
N CYS A 382 -6.02 -13.36 2.72
CA CYS A 382 -6.19 -12.41 1.63
C CYS A 382 -5.92 -10.98 2.11
N LEU A 383 -5.45 -10.11 1.21
CA LEU A 383 -5.23 -8.69 1.44
C LEU A 383 -5.82 -7.82 0.31
N ALA A 384 -6.04 -6.55 0.60
CA ALA A 384 -6.39 -5.53 -0.39
C ALA A 384 -5.77 -4.18 -0.04
N LEU A 385 -5.49 -3.39 -1.06
CA LEU A 385 -5.13 -1.98 -0.94
C LEU A 385 -6.32 -1.12 -1.38
N ASP A 386 -6.44 0.08 -0.83
CA ASP A 386 -7.25 1.16 -1.41
C ASP A 386 -6.39 2.10 -2.28
N ASP A 387 -7.01 3.13 -2.86
CA ASP A 387 -6.34 4.20 -3.64
C ASP A 387 -5.35 5.07 -2.79
N SER A 388 -5.17 4.73 -1.52
CA SER A 388 -4.23 5.32 -0.57
C SER A 388 -2.99 4.45 -0.34
N ASN A 389 -2.99 3.21 -0.82
CA ASN A 389 -2.18 2.10 -0.31
C ASN A 389 -2.43 1.77 1.17
N ASN A 390 -3.59 2.14 1.75
CA ASN A 390 -3.99 1.59 3.06
C ASN A 390 -4.26 0.10 2.86
N LEU A 391 -3.60 -0.72 3.67
CA LEU A 391 -3.65 -2.16 3.58
C LEU A 391 -4.73 -2.73 4.52
N TYR A 392 -5.58 -3.58 3.98
CA TYR A 392 -6.57 -4.36 4.69
C TYR A 392 -6.26 -5.84 4.53
N VAL A 393 -6.23 -6.59 5.64
CA VAL A 393 -5.88 -8.02 5.62
C VAL A 393 -6.96 -8.82 6.34
N VAL A 394 -7.47 -9.84 5.66
CA VAL A 394 -8.45 -10.79 6.22
C VAL A 394 -7.79 -12.12 6.54
N GLY A 395 -8.25 -12.75 7.61
CA GLY A 395 -7.80 -14.08 8.00
C GLY A 395 -8.87 -14.87 8.73
N THR A 396 -8.46 -16.02 9.26
CA THR A 396 -9.23 -16.85 10.19
C THR A 396 -8.46 -16.98 11.49
N VAL A 397 -9.12 -16.74 12.63
CA VAL A 397 -8.57 -17.00 13.96
C VAL A 397 -9.23 -18.23 14.57
N SER A 398 -8.42 -19.14 15.13
CA SER A 398 -8.89 -20.40 15.75
C SER A 398 -8.54 -20.47 17.25
N PRO A 399 -9.19 -19.69 18.13
CA PRO A 399 -8.80 -19.61 19.53
C PRO A 399 -9.03 -20.94 20.26
N THR A 400 -8.08 -21.35 21.09
CA THR A 400 -8.15 -22.64 21.81
C THR A 400 -9.44 -22.78 22.63
N GLY A 401 -10.30 -23.72 22.24
CA GLY A 401 -11.57 -24.02 22.92
C GLY A 401 -12.74 -23.11 22.53
N GLN A 402 -12.59 -22.29 21.49
CA GLN A 402 -13.67 -21.55 20.84
C GLN A 402 -13.87 -22.08 19.40
N ASN A 403 -14.79 -21.48 18.67
CA ASN A 403 -14.97 -21.73 17.24
C ASN A 403 -13.95 -20.91 16.45
N ASP A 404 -13.73 -21.26 15.18
CA ASP A 404 -13.03 -20.37 14.27
C ASP A 404 -13.90 -19.11 14.04
N ASP A 405 -13.28 -17.93 14.09
CA ASP A 405 -13.88 -16.65 13.72
C ASP A 405 -13.06 -16.08 12.54
N ILE A 406 -13.64 -15.19 11.73
CA ILE A 406 -12.87 -14.43 10.73
C ILE A 406 -11.95 -13.41 11.50
N ALA A 407 -11.05 -12.70 10.81
CA ALA A 407 -10.41 -11.50 11.35
C ALA A 407 -10.20 -10.46 10.24
N LEU A 408 -10.24 -9.16 10.58
CA LEU A 408 -9.85 -8.06 9.69
C LEU A 408 -8.83 -7.18 10.44
N LEU A 409 -7.69 -6.89 9.82
CA LEU A 409 -6.77 -5.85 10.29
C LEU A 409 -6.65 -4.76 9.21
N ALA A 410 -6.43 -3.53 9.65
CA ALA A 410 -6.19 -2.38 8.78
C ALA A 410 -4.86 -1.72 9.17
N PHE A 411 -4.15 -1.26 8.16
CA PHE A 411 -2.78 -0.77 8.22
C PHE A 411 -2.72 0.50 7.34
N PRO A 412 -2.79 1.72 7.92
CA PRO A 412 -2.75 2.96 7.14
C PRO A 412 -1.43 3.10 6.38
N ALA A 413 -1.46 3.59 5.14
CA ALA A 413 -0.28 3.74 4.31
C ALA A 413 0.84 4.52 5.05
N PRO A 414 2.13 4.18 4.85
CA PRO A 414 3.22 4.98 5.38
C PRO A 414 3.21 6.37 4.74
N VAL A 415 2.73 7.38 5.47
CA VAL A 415 2.78 8.78 5.05
C VAL A 415 4.25 9.17 4.84
N PRO A 416 4.68 9.55 3.61
CA PRO A 416 6.02 10.04 3.37
C PRO A 416 6.29 11.30 4.21
N PRO A 417 7.52 11.53 4.70
CA PRO A 417 7.81 12.77 5.42
C PRO A 417 7.63 14.00 4.53
N GLN A 418 6.54 14.73 4.76
CA GLN A 418 6.17 15.97 4.12
C GLN A 418 7.03 17.17 4.58
N ASN A 419 6.92 18.30 3.87
CA ASN A 419 7.66 19.53 4.15
C ASN A 419 6.89 20.74 3.60
N ASP A 420 5.60 20.77 3.89
CA ASP A 420 4.63 21.64 3.22
C ASP A 420 4.79 23.09 3.69
N GLY A 421 4.86 24.02 2.74
CA GLY A 421 5.29 25.39 3.01
C GLY A 421 6.74 25.54 3.52
N GLY A 422 7.53 24.46 3.54
CA GLY A 422 8.86 24.42 4.15
C GLY A 422 8.86 24.28 5.68
N SER A 423 7.79 23.72 6.26
CA SER A 423 7.61 23.50 7.70
C SER A 423 8.60 22.47 8.30
N GLY A 424 8.98 21.45 7.50
CA GLY A 424 9.69 20.24 7.93
C GLY A 424 8.77 19.06 8.30
N ASP A 425 7.46 19.22 8.16
CA ASP A 425 6.40 18.24 8.42
C ASP A 425 5.23 18.46 7.41
N ASP A 426 4.13 17.75 7.58
CA ASP A 426 2.82 17.95 6.94
C ASP A 426 2.16 19.30 7.31
N ALA A 427 1.28 19.88 6.47
CA ALA A 427 0.46 21.04 6.84
C ALA A 427 -0.92 20.59 7.35
N GLY A 428 -1.37 21.12 8.49
CA GLY A 428 -2.55 20.55 9.14
C GLY A 428 -3.87 20.77 8.39
N ASP A 429 -4.75 19.76 8.46
CA ASP A 429 -6.14 19.71 7.94
C ASP A 429 -7.09 20.82 8.43
N ASP A 430 -6.65 21.74 9.31
CA ASP A 430 -7.51 22.77 9.90
C ASP A 430 -6.82 24.11 10.19
N PHE A 431 -7.60 25.16 10.43
CA PHE A 431 -7.07 26.50 10.71
C PHE A 431 -6.08 26.56 11.91
N PRO A 432 -6.27 25.82 13.02
CA PRO A 432 -5.24 25.62 14.05
C PRO A 432 -3.93 24.97 13.58
N GLY A 433 -4.00 24.01 12.66
CA GLY A 433 -2.85 23.31 12.07
C GLY A 433 -2.15 24.08 10.95
N ALA A 434 -2.75 25.18 10.47
CA ALA A 434 -2.28 25.93 9.32
C ALA A 434 -0.80 26.39 9.41
N VAL A 435 -0.01 26.06 8.39
CA VAL A 435 1.40 26.45 8.29
C VAL A 435 1.51 27.95 7.97
N ILE A 436 2.23 28.69 8.83
CA ILE A 436 2.44 30.13 8.64
C ILE A 436 3.51 30.35 7.55
N VAL A 437 3.08 30.89 6.41
CA VAL A 437 3.94 31.10 5.24
C VAL A 437 4.20 32.58 4.97
N THR A 438 5.32 32.86 4.30
CA THR A 438 5.55 34.18 3.70
C THR A 438 4.98 34.18 2.29
N PRO A 439 4.15 35.17 1.89
CA PRO A 439 3.64 35.28 0.52
C PRO A 439 4.75 35.19 -0.52
N GLY A 440 4.58 34.27 -1.46
CA GLY A 440 5.54 33.85 -2.45
C GLY A 440 5.12 32.50 -3.03
N THR A 441 6.06 31.79 -3.65
CA THR A 441 5.86 30.41 -4.10
C THR A 441 6.24 29.44 -3.00
N ILE A 442 5.35 28.52 -2.67
CA ILE A 442 5.56 27.39 -1.78
C ILE A 442 5.20 26.09 -2.51
N THR A 443 5.70 24.97 -1.98
CA THR A 443 5.37 23.62 -2.44
C THR A 443 4.74 22.86 -1.30
N GLY A 444 3.89 21.90 -1.66
CA GLY A 444 3.50 20.83 -0.76
C GLY A 444 3.10 19.57 -1.52
N THR A 445 2.67 18.55 -0.81
CA THR A 445 2.21 17.27 -1.35
C THR A 445 0.84 16.96 -0.76
N LEU A 446 -0.12 16.53 -1.59
CA LEU A 446 -1.41 16.00 -1.12
C LEU A 446 -1.60 14.56 -1.61
N GLN A 447 -2.17 13.71 -0.76
CA GLN A 447 -2.30 12.27 -1.03
C GLN A 447 -3.59 11.68 -0.46
N THR A 448 -4.03 10.51 -0.92
CA THR A 448 -5.22 9.90 -0.30
C THR A 448 -4.97 9.73 1.21
N GLY A 449 -5.95 10.11 2.03
CA GLY A 449 -5.85 10.15 3.50
C GLY A 449 -5.44 11.51 4.08
N ASP A 450 -4.72 12.33 3.32
CA ASP A 450 -4.34 13.71 3.64
C ASP A 450 -4.86 14.63 2.50
N ASN A 451 -6.00 15.28 2.76
CA ASN A 451 -6.75 15.96 1.71
C ASN A 451 -6.78 17.47 1.85
N TYR A 452 -6.10 18.07 2.84
CA TYR A 452 -6.28 19.47 3.21
C TYR A 452 -5.00 20.13 3.75
N ASP A 453 -4.30 20.88 2.89
CA ASP A 453 -3.22 21.76 3.37
C ASP A 453 -3.77 23.15 3.71
N TYR A 454 -3.73 23.52 4.99
CA TYR A 454 -4.00 24.91 5.38
C TYR A 454 -2.72 25.74 5.50
N TYR A 455 -2.72 26.89 4.85
CA TYR A 455 -1.67 27.90 4.94
C TYR A 455 -2.20 29.22 5.48
N SER A 456 -1.43 29.89 6.34
CA SER A 456 -1.79 31.19 6.91
C SER A 456 -0.78 32.29 6.55
N PHE A 457 -1.29 33.48 6.23
CA PHE A 457 -0.48 34.67 5.95
C PHE A 457 -1.21 35.96 6.35
N THR A 458 -0.47 36.98 6.78
CA THR A 458 -1.07 38.27 7.14
C THR A 458 -1.30 39.16 5.91
N ALA A 459 -2.49 39.73 5.77
CA ALA A 459 -2.82 40.75 4.77
C ALA A 459 -3.47 41.98 5.43
N ASN A 460 -3.28 43.17 4.85
CA ASN A 460 -3.91 44.40 5.32
C ASN A 460 -5.21 44.73 4.57
N THR A 461 -6.11 45.46 5.24
CA THR A 461 -7.37 45.95 4.69
C THR A 461 -7.14 46.71 3.38
N GLY A 462 -7.74 46.23 2.29
CA GLY A 462 -7.63 46.80 0.94
C GLY A 462 -6.47 46.24 0.09
N ALA A 463 -5.67 45.30 0.62
CA ALA A 463 -4.69 44.58 -0.19
C ALA A 463 -5.38 43.66 -1.21
N LEU A 464 -4.83 43.56 -2.42
CA LEU A 464 -5.19 42.54 -3.39
C LEU A 464 -4.44 41.25 -3.04
N ILE A 465 -5.16 40.13 -2.99
CA ILE A 465 -4.61 38.79 -2.75
C ILE A 465 -4.85 37.99 -4.03
N GLU A 466 -3.78 37.52 -4.66
CA GLU A 466 -3.79 36.68 -5.86
C GLU A 466 -3.20 35.32 -5.48
N VAL A 467 -3.90 34.24 -5.78
CA VAL A 467 -3.46 32.86 -5.46
C VAL A 467 -3.56 32.02 -6.72
N SER A 468 -2.51 31.26 -7.01
CA SER A 468 -2.42 30.35 -8.15
C SER A 468 -1.87 29.00 -7.70
N LEU A 469 -2.46 27.89 -8.15
CA LEU A 469 -2.07 26.52 -7.83
C LEU A 469 -1.82 25.71 -9.12
N THR A 470 -0.76 24.91 -9.12
CA THR A 470 -0.51 23.86 -10.12
C THR A 470 -0.09 22.56 -9.44
N GLY A 471 -0.77 21.45 -9.71
CA GLY A 471 -0.38 20.11 -9.28
C GLY A 471 0.30 19.27 -10.36
N ASP A 472 0.81 18.11 -9.95
CA ASP A 472 1.43 17.11 -10.82
C ASP A 472 0.46 16.44 -11.81
N PRO A 473 0.95 15.80 -12.90
CA PRO A 473 0.09 15.18 -13.91
C PRO A 473 -0.79 14.04 -13.35
N GLY A 474 -2.10 14.24 -13.35
CA GLY A 474 -3.08 13.28 -12.84
C GLY A 474 -3.69 13.64 -11.48
N THR A 475 -3.25 14.74 -10.88
CA THR A 475 -3.89 15.33 -9.69
C THR A 475 -5.04 16.26 -10.09
N ASP A 476 -6.00 16.42 -9.18
CA ASP A 476 -7.11 17.37 -9.24
C ASP A 476 -7.23 18.03 -7.85
N PHE A 477 -6.63 19.21 -7.70
CA PHE A 477 -6.51 19.93 -6.43
C PHE A 477 -7.14 21.33 -6.56
N ASP A 478 -7.99 21.66 -5.60
CA ASP A 478 -8.78 22.88 -5.51
C ASP A 478 -8.13 23.91 -4.57
N ILE A 479 -8.56 25.18 -4.64
CA ILE A 479 -8.14 26.22 -3.69
C ILE A 479 -9.32 27.01 -3.12
N THR A 480 -9.32 27.25 -1.81
CA THR A 480 -10.24 28.18 -1.13
C THR A 480 -9.48 29.23 -0.33
N LEU A 481 -9.84 30.51 -0.52
CA LEU A 481 -9.37 31.63 0.29
C LEU A 481 -10.38 31.95 1.40
N PHE A 482 -9.93 31.97 2.66
CA PHE A 482 -10.71 32.33 3.85
C PHE A 482 -10.23 33.65 4.47
N ASP A 483 -11.17 34.39 5.05
CA ASP A 483 -10.88 35.62 5.80
C ASP A 483 -10.41 35.34 7.25
N PRO A 484 -9.97 36.37 8.01
CA PRO A 484 -9.54 36.21 9.41
C PRO A 484 -10.65 35.81 10.39
N THR A 485 -11.89 35.61 9.92
CA THR A 485 -12.99 35.02 10.69
C THR A 485 -13.25 33.55 10.35
N GLN A 486 -12.38 32.94 9.53
CA GLN A 486 -12.49 31.58 8.99
C GLN A 486 -13.71 31.40 8.09
N SER A 487 -14.19 32.49 7.47
CA SER A 487 -15.27 32.44 6.48
C SER A 487 -14.68 32.33 5.07
N ALA A 488 -15.15 31.37 4.28
CA ALA A 488 -14.75 31.22 2.88
C ALA A 488 -15.17 32.47 2.06
N VAL A 489 -14.24 33.03 1.31
CA VAL A 489 -14.42 34.27 0.52
C VAL A 489 -14.58 33.95 -0.96
N ILE A 490 -13.74 33.06 -1.48
CA ILE A 490 -13.72 32.64 -2.89
C ILE A 490 -12.99 31.29 -2.99
N SER A 491 -13.46 30.41 -3.87
CA SER A 491 -12.79 29.15 -4.22
C SER A 491 -12.64 29.03 -5.73
N SER A 492 -11.65 28.26 -6.17
CA SER A 492 -11.54 27.72 -7.53
C SER A 492 -11.53 26.20 -7.41
N ILE A 493 -12.40 25.54 -8.17
CA ILE A 493 -12.73 24.11 -8.07
C ILE A 493 -12.83 23.46 -9.46
N THR A 494 -11.85 23.70 -10.32
CA THR A 494 -11.84 23.17 -11.70
C THR A 494 -10.85 22.02 -11.86
N ASN A 495 -11.09 21.16 -12.85
CA ASN A 495 -10.22 20.03 -13.15
C ASN A 495 -9.10 20.37 -14.13
N THR A 496 -8.59 21.61 -14.09
CA THR A 496 -7.58 22.11 -15.03
C THR A 496 -6.65 23.16 -14.43
N TYR A 497 -5.36 22.83 -14.32
CA TYR A 497 -4.36 23.79 -13.85
C TYR A 497 -3.99 24.89 -14.87
N PRO A 498 -3.60 26.10 -14.40
CA PRO A 498 -3.59 26.51 -13.00
C PRO A 498 -5.00 26.82 -12.48
N GLU A 499 -5.28 26.44 -11.23
CA GLU A 499 -6.39 27.04 -10.49
C GLU A 499 -5.97 28.46 -10.07
N GLU A 500 -6.84 29.45 -10.23
CA GLU A 500 -6.53 30.85 -9.93
C GLU A 500 -7.70 31.56 -9.23
N LEU A 501 -7.42 32.27 -8.14
CA LEU A 501 -8.38 33.16 -7.47
C LEU A 501 -7.78 34.54 -7.18
N THR A 502 -8.66 35.54 -7.06
CA THR A 502 -8.28 36.90 -6.70
C THR A 502 -9.29 37.48 -5.71
N GLY A 503 -8.80 37.82 -4.51
CA GLY A 503 -9.57 38.45 -3.44
C GLY A 503 -9.10 39.88 -3.15
N THR A 504 -9.92 40.66 -2.46
CA THR A 504 -9.48 41.91 -1.82
C THR A 504 -9.70 41.78 -0.33
N ALA A 505 -8.67 42.02 0.47
CA ALA A 505 -8.70 41.86 1.91
C ALA A 505 -9.70 42.84 2.54
N ALA A 506 -10.89 42.36 2.91
CA ALA A 506 -11.95 43.16 3.52
C ALA A 506 -11.60 43.68 4.93
N MET A 507 -10.64 43.02 5.60
CA MET A 507 -10.11 43.40 6.90
C MET A 507 -8.64 42.97 7.04
N SER A 508 -7.90 43.65 7.92
CA SER A 508 -6.53 43.28 8.28
C SER A 508 -6.55 42.11 9.26
N GLY A 509 -5.69 41.12 9.04
CA GLY A 509 -5.55 39.96 9.91
C GLY A 509 -4.81 38.83 9.20
N ASP A 510 -4.87 37.64 9.80
CA ASP A 510 -4.31 36.43 9.21
C ASP A 510 -5.38 35.78 8.33
N TRP A 511 -5.09 35.74 7.03
CA TRP A 511 -5.89 35.09 5.99
C TRP A 511 -5.39 33.67 5.79
N PHE A 512 -6.26 32.80 5.27
CA PHE A 512 -5.92 31.40 5.05
C PHE A 512 -6.19 30.98 3.61
N VAL A 513 -5.34 30.12 3.07
CA VAL A 513 -5.61 29.35 1.86
C VAL A 513 -5.64 27.88 2.25
N GLU A 514 -6.73 27.21 1.90
CA GLU A 514 -6.85 25.76 1.85
C GLU A 514 -6.46 25.32 0.43
N VAL A 515 -5.60 24.31 0.34
CA VAL A 515 -5.46 23.48 -0.87
C VAL A 515 -6.20 22.18 -0.56
N TYR A 516 -7.21 21.84 -1.36
CA TYR A 516 -8.06 20.67 -1.14
C TYR A 516 -7.84 19.63 -2.24
N ARG A 517 -7.72 18.37 -1.83
CA ARG A 517 -7.59 17.23 -2.74
C ARG A 517 -8.95 16.73 -3.24
N ALA A 518 -9.31 17.07 -4.47
CA ALA A 518 -10.49 16.49 -5.13
C ALA A 518 -10.21 15.09 -5.68
N SER A 519 -9.05 14.84 -6.31
CA SER A 519 -8.57 13.50 -6.66
C SER A 519 -7.06 13.44 -7.00
N GLY A 520 -6.51 12.22 -7.11
CA GLY A 520 -5.10 11.99 -7.46
C GLY A 520 -4.12 12.30 -6.32
N THR A 521 -2.88 11.83 -6.41
CA THR A 521 -1.85 12.00 -5.37
C THR A 521 -0.59 12.56 -6.01
N GLY A 522 0.05 13.54 -5.38
CA GLY A 522 1.30 14.12 -5.88
C GLY A 522 1.62 15.51 -5.34
N ASP A 523 2.72 16.07 -5.85
CA ASP A 523 3.20 17.38 -5.44
C ASP A 523 2.39 18.50 -6.10
N TYR A 524 2.38 19.67 -5.46
CA TYR A 524 1.87 20.91 -6.04
C TYR A 524 2.76 22.11 -5.72
N THR A 525 2.50 23.18 -6.45
CA THR A 525 3.10 24.51 -6.25
C THR A 525 2.00 25.53 -6.08
N LEU A 526 1.95 26.16 -4.90
CA LEU A 526 1.04 27.26 -4.59
C LEU A 526 1.82 28.58 -4.62
N THR A 527 1.28 29.60 -5.28
CA THR A 527 1.87 30.94 -5.29
C THR A 527 0.87 31.96 -4.76
N ILE A 528 1.22 32.64 -3.66
CA ILE A 528 0.42 33.67 -3.01
C ILE A 528 1.09 35.03 -3.23
N THR A 529 0.43 35.95 -3.92
CA THR A 529 0.91 37.33 -4.13
C THR A 529 0.00 38.32 -3.40
N ILE A 530 0.59 39.25 -2.66
CA ILE A 530 -0.13 40.33 -1.98
C ILE A 530 0.32 41.69 -2.51
N THR A 531 -0.61 42.45 -3.07
CA THR A 531 -0.37 43.84 -3.51
C THR A 531 -1.10 44.81 -2.58
N GLU A 532 -0.34 45.47 -1.70
CA GLU A 532 -0.84 46.47 -0.76
C GLU A 532 -1.41 47.72 -1.48
N PRO A 533 -2.49 48.33 -0.97
CA PRO A 533 -3.11 49.48 -1.61
C PRO A 533 -2.19 50.71 -1.51
N THR A 534 -1.91 51.35 -2.64
CA THR A 534 -1.02 52.52 -2.69
C THR A 534 -1.58 53.67 -1.87
N THR A 535 -0.98 53.96 -0.71
CA THR A 535 -1.34 55.13 0.10
C THR A 535 -0.85 56.40 -0.59
N THR A 536 -1.74 57.10 -1.28
CA THR A 536 -1.45 58.44 -1.82
C THR A 536 -1.32 59.44 -0.68
N SER A 537 -0.10 59.59 -0.15
CA SER A 537 0.22 60.64 0.80
C SER A 537 0.18 62.00 0.10
N THR A 538 -0.84 62.80 0.41
CA THR A 538 -0.85 64.22 0.05
C THR A 538 0.26 64.95 0.83
N PRO A 539 1.12 65.75 0.17
CA PRO A 539 2.18 66.47 0.88
C PRO A 539 1.59 67.45 1.91
N PRO A 540 2.21 67.62 3.09
CA PRO A 540 1.80 68.66 4.03
C PRO A 540 1.96 70.06 3.40
N PRO A 541 1.08 71.02 3.69
CA PRO A 541 1.23 72.38 3.20
C PRO A 541 2.52 73.01 3.73
N THR A 542 3.31 73.60 2.83
CA THR A 542 4.60 74.21 3.16
C THR A 542 4.39 75.56 3.85
N ASP A 543 4.57 75.61 5.17
CA ASP A 543 4.50 76.86 5.93
C ASP A 543 5.87 77.58 5.90
N THR A 544 5.94 78.68 5.15
CA THR A 544 7.17 79.46 4.96
C THR A 544 7.21 80.70 5.85
N THR A 545 7.67 80.56 7.10
CA THR A 545 8.17 81.70 7.88
C THR A 545 9.46 81.37 8.64
N THR A 546 10.59 81.88 8.15
CA THR A 546 11.86 81.97 8.90
C THR A 546 11.99 83.33 9.59
N PRO A 547 12.72 83.37 10.72
CA PRO A 547 13.72 84.41 10.91
C PRO A 547 15.11 83.83 11.29
N PRO A 548 16.21 84.57 11.06
CA PRO A 548 17.56 84.01 11.12
C PRO A 548 18.26 84.20 12.48
N THR A 549 19.22 83.32 12.79
CA THR A 549 20.21 83.52 13.86
C THR A 549 21.62 83.12 13.43
N THR A 550 22.61 83.76 14.07
CA THR A 550 23.99 83.90 13.61
C THR A 550 24.98 82.90 14.22
N THR A 551 26.09 82.70 13.52
CA THR A 551 27.26 81.87 13.86
C THR A 551 28.01 82.24 15.16
N THR A 552 28.47 81.23 15.90
CA THR A 552 29.78 81.18 16.61
C THR A 552 30.27 79.73 16.79
N THR A 553 31.58 79.55 16.97
CA THR A 553 32.34 78.29 17.22
C THR A 553 33.48 78.59 18.20
N PRO A 554 34.34 77.63 18.64
CA PRO A 554 34.15 76.25 19.15
C PRO A 554 34.49 76.28 20.70
N PRO A 555 35.16 75.33 21.42
CA PRO A 555 35.68 73.98 21.11
C PRO A 555 35.45 72.89 22.21
N THR A 556 36.29 71.85 22.13
CA THR A 556 36.50 70.60 22.90
C THR A 556 36.69 70.67 24.42
N ASP A 557 36.26 69.61 25.12
CA ASP A 557 37.18 68.78 25.95
C ASP A 557 36.72 67.29 26.03
N GLN A 558 37.59 66.40 26.49
CA GLN A 558 37.43 64.93 26.53
C GLN A 558 36.88 64.39 27.85
N THR A 559 36.21 63.23 27.82
CA THR A 559 36.56 62.05 28.66
C THR A 559 35.79 60.78 28.25
N SER A 560 36.58 59.72 28.00
CA SER A 560 36.42 58.29 28.33
C SER A 560 35.17 57.82 29.12
N THR A 561 34.64 56.59 28.98
CA THR A 561 35.27 55.26 28.74
C THR A 561 34.29 54.21 28.15
N THR A 562 34.79 53.27 27.31
CA THR A 562 34.37 51.83 27.14
C THR A 562 32.91 51.48 26.76
N ALA A 563 32.59 50.43 25.99
CA ALA A 563 33.37 49.29 25.47
C ALA A 563 32.94 48.90 24.03
N GLN A 564 33.67 47.96 23.42
CA GLN A 564 33.60 47.61 22.00
C GLN A 564 32.41 46.71 21.64
N ALA A 565 31.83 46.93 20.44
CA ALA A 565 31.15 45.89 19.67
C ALA A 565 32.11 45.39 18.58
N LEU A 566 32.29 44.08 18.44
CA LEU A 566 33.11 43.48 17.38
C LEU A 566 32.28 43.20 16.13
N SER A 567 32.83 43.56 14.98
CA SER A 567 32.34 43.21 13.64
C SER A 567 32.63 41.75 13.27
N PHE A 568 31.76 41.14 12.46
CA PHE A 568 32.16 40.09 11.54
C PHE A 568 31.94 40.55 10.09
N LEU A 569 33.01 40.47 9.30
CA LEU A 569 33.03 40.61 7.84
C LEU A 569 33.53 39.28 7.26
N GLY A 570 33.08 38.94 6.06
CA GLY A 570 33.14 37.58 5.53
C GLY A 570 34.55 37.01 5.29
N LEU A 571 34.61 35.69 5.17
CA LEU A 571 35.79 34.92 4.78
C LEU A 571 35.57 34.25 3.43
N THR A 572 36.44 34.58 2.47
CA THR A 572 36.57 33.91 1.19
C THR A 572 37.39 32.62 1.33
N TRP A 573 37.04 31.59 0.58
CA TRP A 573 37.79 30.33 0.55
C TRP A 573 39.09 30.48 -0.26
N ILE A 574 40.20 29.96 0.28
CA ILE A 574 41.47 29.81 -0.43
C ILE A 574 41.74 28.32 -0.60
N ILE A 575 41.77 27.84 -1.84
CA ILE A 575 42.17 26.47 -2.18
C ILE A 575 43.70 26.43 -2.36
N TRP A 576 44.37 25.50 -1.68
CA TRP A 576 45.74 25.12 -2.00
C TRP A 576 45.74 23.82 -2.80
N ALA A 577 46.30 23.86 -4.01
CA ALA A 577 46.61 22.67 -4.78
C ALA A 577 48.08 22.27 -4.53
N ILE A 578 48.32 21.03 -4.11
CA ILE A 578 49.65 20.42 -4.08
C ILE A 578 49.64 19.25 -5.06
N ILE A 579 50.41 19.38 -6.14
CA ILE A 579 50.64 18.30 -7.11
C ILE A 579 51.91 17.57 -6.71
N ILE A 580 51.81 16.29 -6.37
CA ILE A 580 52.93 15.34 -6.30
C ILE A 580 52.54 14.13 -7.15
N GLY A 581 53.47 13.64 -7.97
CA GLY A 581 53.15 12.75 -9.09
C GLY A 581 52.85 11.29 -8.73
N SER A 582 52.05 10.67 -9.61
CA SER A 582 51.93 9.22 -9.84
C SER A 582 51.76 8.33 -8.60
N GLY A 583 50.54 8.29 -8.05
CA GLY A 583 50.11 7.31 -7.06
C GLY A 583 49.10 7.90 -6.08
N LEU A 584 47.82 7.54 -6.20
CA LEU A 584 46.77 8.07 -5.33
C LEU A 584 46.78 7.35 -3.98
N LEU A 585 47.26 8.02 -2.93
CA LEU A 585 47.11 7.58 -1.53
C LEU A 585 46.17 8.55 -0.82
N VAL A 586 44.96 8.11 -0.49
CA VAL A 586 44.00 8.92 0.27
C VAL A 586 44.22 8.66 1.76
N ILE A 587 44.63 9.68 2.50
CA ILE A 587 44.67 9.67 3.97
C ILE A 587 43.41 10.39 4.47
N ILE A 588 42.48 9.65 5.06
CA ILE A 588 41.30 10.22 5.72
C ILE A 588 41.69 10.61 7.15
N LEU A 589 41.48 11.87 7.50
CA LEU A 589 41.80 12.42 8.82
C LEU A 589 40.51 12.56 9.64
N ILE A 590 40.27 11.63 10.57
CA ILE A 590 39.05 11.62 11.39
C ILE A 590 39.18 12.68 12.49
N VAL A 591 38.32 13.70 12.46
CA VAL A 591 38.18 14.70 13.53
C VAL A 591 37.06 14.28 14.47
N VAL A 592 37.41 13.83 15.67
CA VAL A 592 36.44 13.47 16.72
C VAL A 592 36.07 14.71 17.54
N VAL A 593 34.83 15.18 17.40
CA VAL A 593 34.28 16.29 18.20
C VAL A 593 33.62 15.74 19.48
N VAL A 594 34.25 15.95 20.64
CA VAL A 594 33.70 15.53 21.94
C VAL A 594 32.94 16.69 22.59
N ILE A 595 31.60 16.63 22.57
CA ILE A 595 30.75 17.63 23.25
C ILE A 595 30.55 17.23 24.73
N SER A 596 31.10 18.02 25.66
CA SER A 596 30.95 17.80 27.11
C SER A 596 29.90 18.75 27.72
N ARG A 597 28.71 18.23 28.08
CA ARG A 597 27.72 18.98 28.88
C ARG A 597 28.06 18.92 30.38
N LYS A 598 28.60 20.02 30.93
CA LYS A 598 28.71 20.21 32.39
C LYS A 598 27.35 20.58 33.02
N LYS A 599 26.78 19.69 33.86
CA LYS A 599 25.76 20.10 34.84
C LYS A 599 26.42 20.93 35.94
N LYS A 600 26.00 22.18 36.13
CA LYS A 600 26.26 22.93 37.37
C LYS A 600 25.34 22.41 38.47
N LYS A 601 25.90 22.10 39.64
CA LYS A 601 25.18 22.11 40.92
C LYS A 601 25.55 23.40 41.65
N GLN A 602 24.57 24.25 41.88
CA GLN A 602 24.29 24.89 43.16
C GLN A 602 22.80 25.21 43.20
#